data_AF-A0A2H9T9H5-F1
#
_entry.id   AF-A0A2H9T9H5-F1
#
_cell.length_a   1.000
_cell.length_b   1.000
_cell.length_c   1.000
_cell.angle_alpha   90.00
_cell.angle_beta   90.00
_cell.angle_gamma   90.00
#
_symmetry.space_group_name_H-M   'P 1'
#
loop_
_entity.id
_entity.type
_entity.pdbx_description
1 polymer ?
#
loop_
_entity_poly.entity_id
_entity_poly.type
_entity_poly.pdbx_seq_one_letter_code
_entity_poly.pdbx_strand_id
1 'polypeptide(L)'
;MCTTELAAIIPLQAEMKQRGIPVRFIGLRVDSIAQHRSRIKDIEDYAKDVLKHSGKVTYPMIGDLSLKIAKLFGMLPYDAGDSSEERSAADNMTVRSLFIIGPDKKVRLKLPQPMTIS
;
A
#
# COMPACT_ATOMS: atom_id res chain seq x y z
N MET A 1 -0.11 -1.98 4.67
CA MET A 1 -0.80 -2.72 3.59
C MET A 1 -0.46 -4.19 3.67
N CYS A 2 -1.45 -5.07 3.52
CA CYS A 2 -1.35 -6.53 3.58
C CYS A 2 -1.31 -7.20 2.21
N THR A 3 -0.90 -8.47 2.17
CA THR A 3 -0.79 -9.29 0.96
C THR A 3 -2.09 -9.33 0.15
N THR A 4 -3.24 -9.48 0.82
CA THR A 4 -4.56 -9.52 0.16
C THR A 4 -4.91 -8.21 -0.56
N GLU A 5 -4.66 -7.06 0.08
CA GLU A 5 -4.92 -5.73 -0.48
C GLU A 5 -4.04 -5.48 -1.71
N LEU A 6 -2.76 -5.86 -1.64
CA LEU A 6 -1.79 -5.72 -2.72
C LEU A 6 -2.14 -6.65 -3.90
N ALA A 7 -2.59 -7.87 -3.63
CA ALA A 7 -3.00 -8.84 -4.64
C ALA A 7 -4.23 -8.34 -5.42
N ALA A 8 -5.21 -7.74 -4.74
CA ALA A 8 -6.42 -7.22 -5.37
C ALA A 8 -6.18 -6.06 -6.36
N ILE A 9 -5.05 -5.35 -6.28
CA ILE A 9 -4.69 -4.28 -7.22
C ILE A 9 -4.28 -4.83 -8.59
N ILE A 10 -3.77 -6.07 -8.66
CA ILE A 10 -3.27 -6.68 -9.90
C ILE A 10 -4.32 -6.68 -11.03
N PRO A 11 -5.54 -7.26 -10.84
CA PRO A 11 -6.56 -7.23 -11.87
C PRO A 11 -7.10 -5.82 -12.14
N LEU A 12 -7.21 -4.98 -11.11
CA LEU A 12 -7.68 -3.60 -11.26
C LEU A 12 -6.77 -2.78 -12.17
N GLN A 13 -5.45 -2.94 -12.04
CA GLN A 13 -4.50 -2.25 -12.91
C GLN A 13 -4.62 -2.71 -14.37
N ALA A 14 -4.84 -4.00 -14.59
CA ALA A 14 -5.08 -4.54 -15.93
C ALA A 14 -6.37 -3.96 -16.55
N GLU A 15 -7.45 -3.91 -15.76
CA GLU A 15 -8.74 -3.34 -16.17
C GLU A 15 -8.62 -1.84 -16.50
N MET A 16 -7.98 -1.05 -15.63
CA MET A 16 -7.77 0.39 -15.87
C MET A 16 -6.96 0.64 -17.14
N LYS A 17 -5.92 -0.17 -17.36
CA LYS A 17 -5.11 -0.12 -18.59
C LYS A 17 -5.93 -0.47 -19.83
N GLN A 18 -6.74 -1.54 -19.76
CA GLN A 18 -7.59 -1.97 -20.87
C GLN A 18 -8.64 -0.90 -21.23
N ARG A 19 -9.17 -0.20 -20.23
CA ARG A 19 -10.14 0.89 -20.42
C ARG A 19 -9.51 2.22 -20.81
N GLY A 20 -8.18 2.29 -20.95
CA GLY A 20 -7.47 3.52 -21.28
C GLY A 20 -7.56 4.59 -20.20
N ILE A 21 -7.84 4.21 -18.94
CA ILE A 21 -7.94 5.15 -17.82
C ILE A 21 -6.54 5.35 -17.23
N PRO A 22 -5.96 6.56 -17.27
CA PRO A 22 -4.58 6.81 -16.85
C PRO A 22 -4.44 6.89 -15.32
N VAL A 23 -4.75 5.79 -14.63
CA VAL A 23 -4.53 5.63 -13.18
C VAL A 23 -3.16 5.00 -12.94
N ARG A 24 -2.41 5.57 -12.00
CA ARG A 24 -1.17 4.98 -11.49
C ARG A 24 -1.36 4.54 -10.05
N PHE A 25 -0.99 3.30 -9.77
CA PHE A 25 -1.00 2.74 -8.42
C PHE A 25 0.37 2.92 -7.79
N ILE A 26 0.40 3.22 -6.49
CA ILE A 26 1.62 3.33 -5.68
C ILE A 26 1.30 2.75 -4.31
N GLY A 27 2.11 1.80 -3.85
CA GLY A 27 2.05 1.27 -2.49
C GLY A 27 2.91 2.10 -1.53
N LEU A 28 2.47 2.23 -0.29
CA LEU A 28 3.27 2.77 0.81
C LEU A 28 3.31 1.75 1.94
N ARG A 29 4.50 1.46 2.44
CA ARG A 29 4.69 0.65 3.64
C ARG A 29 5.84 1.21 4.47
N VAL A 30 5.77 1.01 5.78
CA VAL A 30 6.79 1.47 6.74
C VAL A 30 7.89 0.43 6.96
N ASP A 31 7.99 -0.61 6.13
CA ASP A 31 9.08 -1.58 6.15
C ASP A 31 10.07 -1.34 4.99
N SER A 32 11.23 -1.99 5.05
CA SER A 32 12.33 -1.77 4.11
C SER A 32 12.02 -2.27 2.70
N ILE A 33 12.70 -1.70 1.70
CA ILE A 33 12.58 -2.13 0.30
C ILE A 33 13.02 -3.61 0.12
N ALA A 34 13.99 -4.08 0.91
CA ALA A 34 14.41 -5.48 0.90
C ALA A 34 13.25 -6.41 1.30
N GLN A 35 12.51 -6.04 2.34
CA GLN A 35 11.31 -6.78 2.79
C GLN A 35 10.16 -6.69 1.77
N HIS A 36 10.07 -5.60 0.99
CA HIS A 36 9.11 -5.52 -0.11
C HIS A 36 9.43 -6.56 -1.18
N ARG A 37 10.69 -6.65 -1.60
CA ARG A 37 11.12 -7.58 -2.65
C ARG A 37 10.88 -9.03 -2.25
N SER A 38 11.19 -9.41 -1.01
CA SER A 38 10.94 -10.78 -0.54
C SER A 38 9.45 -11.13 -0.55
N ARG A 39 8.55 -10.15 -0.33
CA ARG A 39 7.10 -10.36 -0.27
C ARG A 39 6.36 -10.26 -1.60
N ILE A 40 6.99 -9.75 -2.67
CA ILE A 40 6.36 -9.69 -4.00
C ILE A 40 5.90 -11.07 -4.44
N LYS A 41 6.75 -12.09 -4.25
CA LYS A 41 6.41 -13.47 -4.61
C LYS A 41 5.21 -13.97 -3.83
N ASP A 42 5.16 -13.73 -2.52
CA ASP A 42 4.02 -14.15 -1.67
C ASP A 42 2.71 -13.49 -2.13
N ILE A 43 2.75 -12.23 -2.58
CA ILE A 43 1.58 -11.52 -3.11
C ILE A 43 1.10 -12.14 -4.42
N GLU A 44 2.04 -12.45 -5.33
CA GLU A 44 1.73 -13.07 -6.62
C GLU A 44 1.23 -14.52 -6.45
N ASP A 45 1.84 -15.28 -5.54
CA ASP A 45 1.39 -16.63 -5.19
C ASP A 45 -0.01 -16.58 -4.55
N TYR A 46 -0.26 -15.66 -3.61
CA TYR A 46 -1.59 -15.50 -3.00
C TYR A 46 -2.66 -15.11 -4.02
N ALA A 47 -2.33 -14.17 -4.93
CA ALA A 47 -3.21 -13.79 -6.04
C ALA A 47 -3.62 -15.01 -6.87
N LYS A 48 -2.65 -15.86 -7.22
CA LYS A 48 -2.86 -17.05 -8.03
C LYS A 48 -3.61 -18.15 -7.28
N ASP A 49 -3.15 -18.49 -6.08
CA ASP A 49 -3.56 -19.69 -5.37
C ASP A 49 -4.82 -19.47 -4.53
N VAL A 50 -5.02 -18.26 -4.00
CA VAL A 50 -6.18 -17.92 -3.15
C VAL A 50 -7.22 -17.12 -3.92
N LEU A 51 -6.84 -16.00 -4.55
CA LEU A 51 -7.78 -15.14 -5.28
C LEU A 51 -8.10 -15.64 -6.69
N LYS A 52 -7.45 -16.71 -7.13
CA LYS A 52 -7.65 -17.37 -8.43
C LYS A 52 -7.46 -16.47 -9.65
N HIS A 53 -6.59 -15.46 -9.53
CA HIS A 53 -6.19 -14.61 -10.65
C HIS A 53 -4.66 -14.53 -10.79
N SER A 54 -4.17 -14.48 -12.03
CA SER A 54 -2.73 -14.44 -12.30
C SER A 54 -2.29 -13.03 -12.71
N GLY A 55 -1.08 -12.64 -12.31
CA GLY A 55 -0.47 -11.39 -12.74
C GLY A 55 0.74 -11.04 -11.91
N LYS A 56 1.39 -9.93 -12.25
CA LYS A 56 2.58 -9.46 -11.56
C LYS A 56 2.33 -8.16 -10.83
N VAL A 57 2.97 -7.98 -9.67
CA VAL A 57 3.02 -6.69 -9.01
C VAL A 57 3.93 -5.77 -9.84
N THR A 58 3.33 -4.76 -10.45
CA THR A 58 4.01 -3.86 -11.40
C THR A 58 3.97 -2.40 -11.00
N TYR A 59 3.29 -2.09 -9.90
CA TYR A 59 3.30 -0.76 -9.28
C TYR A 59 4.47 -0.62 -8.29
N PRO A 60 5.05 0.57 -8.14
CA PRO A 60 6.10 0.82 -7.17
C PRO A 60 5.55 0.74 -5.74
N MET A 61 6.39 0.26 -4.82
CA MET A 61 6.16 0.32 -3.38
C MET A 61 7.21 1.21 -2.73
N ILE A 62 6.77 2.20 -1.97
CA ILE A 62 7.63 3.12 -1.22
C ILE A 62 7.85 2.54 0.18
N GLY A 63 9.11 2.47 0.59
CA GLY A 63 9.52 2.18 1.97
C GLY A 63 9.69 3.47 2.75
N ASP A 64 8.84 3.68 3.75
CA ASP A 64 8.82 4.86 4.61
C ASP A 64 9.30 4.52 6.02
N LEU A 65 10.56 4.04 6.12
CA LEU A 65 11.19 3.71 7.40
C LEU A 65 11.24 4.93 8.35
N SER A 66 11.39 6.13 7.78
CA SER A 66 11.44 7.38 8.55
C SER A 66 10.06 7.95 8.94
N LEU A 67 8.97 7.28 8.58
CA LEU A 67 7.58 7.69 8.82
C LEU A 67 7.21 9.08 8.24
N LYS A 68 8.05 9.66 7.37
CA LYS A 68 7.89 11.03 6.87
C LYS A 68 6.63 11.16 6.02
N ILE A 69 6.38 10.18 5.14
CA ILE A 69 5.21 10.20 4.26
C ILE A 69 3.96 9.89 5.08
N ALA A 70 4.03 8.89 5.96
CA ALA A 70 2.92 8.53 6.83
C ALA A 70 2.48 9.71 7.72
N LYS A 71 3.42 10.45 8.33
CA LYS A 71 3.13 11.68 9.08
C LYS A 71 2.58 12.79 8.19
N LEU A 72 3.20 13.03 7.02
CA LEU A 72 2.79 14.09 6.08
C LEU A 72 1.34 13.93 5.62
N PHE A 73 0.89 12.70 5.37
CA PHE A 73 -0.48 12.40 4.95
C PHE A 73 -1.45 12.19 6.14
N GLY A 74 -1.00 12.45 7.37
CA GLY A 74 -1.78 12.30 8.60
C GLY A 74 -2.28 10.88 8.79
N MET A 75 -1.44 9.88 8.45
CA MET A 75 -1.67 8.48 8.79
C MET A 75 -1.15 8.17 10.20
N LEU A 76 -0.17 8.93 10.67
CA LEU A 76 0.40 8.85 12.01
C LEU A 76 0.42 10.23 12.69
N PRO A 77 0.31 10.28 14.03
CA PRO A 77 0.61 11.49 14.80
C PRO A 77 2.03 12.01 14.54
N TYR A 78 2.24 13.31 14.73
CA TYR A 78 3.55 13.95 14.50
C TYR A 78 4.64 13.40 15.43
N ASP A 79 4.25 13.08 16.66
CA ASP A 79 5.07 12.52 17.74
C ASP A 79 5.20 11.00 17.69
N ALA A 80 4.80 10.34 16.59
CA ALA A 80 4.93 8.89 16.40
C ALA A 80 6.38 8.38 16.25
N GLY A 81 7.38 9.14 16.70
CA GLY A 81 8.81 8.80 16.56
C GLY A 81 9.32 8.91 15.12
N ASP A 82 10.61 8.68 14.90
CA ASP A 82 11.27 8.95 13.61
C ASP A 82 11.75 7.70 12.86
N SER A 83 11.43 6.52 13.40
CA SER A 83 11.72 5.23 12.79
C SER A 83 10.58 4.24 13.00
N SER A 84 10.39 3.36 12.03
CA SER A 84 9.47 2.22 12.11
C SER A 84 10.11 0.94 12.63
N GLU A 85 11.44 0.89 12.79
CA GLU A 85 12.20 -0.34 13.09
C GLU A 85 11.84 -0.93 14.46
N GLU A 86 11.55 -0.07 15.45
CA GLU A 86 11.18 -0.47 16.81
C GLU A 86 9.66 -0.49 17.03
N ARG A 87 8.87 -0.18 15.99
CA ARG A 87 7.40 -0.12 16.09
C ARG A 87 6.79 -1.50 15.94
N SER A 88 5.86 -1.84 16.82
CA SER A 88 5.11 -3.08 16.70
C SER A 88 4.18 -3.06 15.48
N ALA A 89 3.68 -4.23 15.09
CA ALA A 89 2.64 -4.31 14.06
C ALA A 89 1.40 -3.48 14.44
N ALA A 90 1.06 -3.44 15.74
CA ALA A 90 -0.05 -2.65 16.28
C ALA A 90 0.18 -1.14 16.11
N ASP A 91 1.39 -0.67 16.38
CA ASP A 91 1.77 0.75 16.22
C ASP A 91 1.70 1.20 14.75
N ASN A 92 1.84 0.27 13.81
CA ASN A 92 1.82 0.55 12.37
C ASN A 92 0.44 0.33 11.72
N MET A 93 -0.58 -0.08 12.50
CA MET A 93 -1.94 -0.33 11.98
C MET A 93 -2.61 0.92 11.39
N THR A 94 -2.26 2.11 11.87
CA THR A 94 -2.79 3.41 11.42
C THR A 94 -2.33 3.80 10.02
N VAL A 95 -1.30 3.14 9.47
CA VAL A 95 -0.80 3.35 8.09
C VAL A 95 -1.63 2.58 7.04
N ARG A 96 -2.90 2.28 7.33
CA ARG A 96 -3.86 1.75 6.35
C ARG A 96 -4.81 2.85 5.89
N SER A 97 -4.49 3.46 4.76
CA SER A 97 -5.33 4.47 4.14
C SER A 97 -5.19 4.41 2.62
N LEU A 98 -6.31 4.53 1.92
CA LEU A 98 -6.33 4.72 0.48
C LEU A 98 -6.46 6.21 0.16
N PHE A 99 -5.62 6.69 -0.74
CA PHE A 99 -5.65 8.06 -1.24
C PHE A 99 -5.91 8.06 -2.73
N ILE A 100 -6.81 8.93 -3.18
CA ILE A 100 -6.97 9.27 -4.59
C ILE A 100 -6.38 10.66 -4.79
N ILE A 101 -5.34 10.75 -5.62
CA ILE A 101 -4.63 11.99 -5.90
C ILE A 101 -4.93 12.39 -7.35
N GLY A 102 -5.46 13.60 -7.53
CA GLY A 102 -5.73 14.16 -8.84
C GLY A 102 -4.45 14.52 -9.61
N PRO A 103 -4.53 14.74 -10.94
CA PRO A 103 -3.39 15.18 -11.74
C PRO A 103 -2.83 16.55 -11.30
N ASP A 104 -3.65 17.36 -10.61
CA ASP A 104 -3.27 18.62 -9.97
C ASP A 104 -2.57 18.43 -8.61
N LYS A 105 -2.21 17.19 -8.26
CA LYS A 105 -1.53 16.78 -7.02
C LYS A 105 -2.34 17.00 -5.74
N LYS A 106 -3.64 17.29 -5.86
CA LYS A 106 -4.54 17.43 -4.70
C LYS A 106 -5.12 16.09 -4.32
N VAL A 107 -5.22 15.83 -3.01
CA VAL A 107 -5.96 14.69 -2.47
C VAL A 107 -7.45 14.91 -2.74
N ARG A 108 -8.06 14.02 -3.51
CA ARG A 108 -9.49 14.03 -3.85
C ARG A 108 -10.30 13.19 -2.87
N LEU A 109 -9.69 12.14 -2.34
CA LEU A 109 -10.31 11.25 -1.37
C LEU A 109 -9.24 10.67 -0.45
N LYS A 110 -9.56 10.59 0.84
CA LYS A 110 -8.85 9.81 1.85
C LYS A 110 -9.85 8.84 2.46
N LEU A 111 -9.61 7.54 2.30
CA LEU A 111 -10.36 6.48 2.97
C LEU A 111 -9.42 5.81 3.98
N PRO A 112 -9.50 6.18 5.27
CA PRO A 112 -8.85 5.39 6.31
C PRO A 112 -9.54 4.03 6.35
N GLN A 113 -8.78 2.93 6.22
CA GLN A 113 -9.39 1.62 6.37
C GLN A 113 -9.59 1.34 7.87
N PRO A 114 -10.77 0.86 8.28
CA PRO A 114 -11.03 0.57 9.67
C PRO A 114 -10.07 -0.53 10.17
N MET A 115 -9.69 -0.42 11.44
CA MET A 115 -8.99 -1.48 12.17
C MET A 115 -9.96 -2.64 12.36
N THR A 116 -10.13 -3.49 11.36
CA THR A 116 -10.90 -4.73 11.54
C THR A 116 -9.94 -5.90 11.45
N ILE A 117 -9.70 -6.49 12.61
CA ILE A 117 -9.21 -7.86 12.75
C ILE A 117 -10.45 -8.71 12.47
N SER A 118 -10.47 -9.42 11.35
CA SER A 118 -11.40 -10.52 11.12
C SER A 118 -10.62 -11.78 10.84
#